data_AF-A0A3B1E792-F1
#
_entry.id   AF-A0A3B1E792-F1
#
_cell.length_a   1.000
_cell.length_b   1.000
_cell.length_c   1.000
_cell.angle_alpha   90.00
_cell.angle_beta   90.00
_cell.angle_gamma   90.00
#
_symmetry.space_group_name_H-M   'P 1'
#
loop_
_entity.id
_entity.type
_entity.pdbx_description
1 polymer ?
#
loop_
_entity_poly.entity_id
_entity_poly.type
_entity_poly.pdbx_seq_one_letter_code
_entity_poly.pdbx_strand_id
1 'polypeptide(L)'
;HYKLFMYLAWPIAILSLGLLVFLLLPGVPSWLVTPINGARAWINLPIFNLQPSEPAKIAFVLFLALYLRQRDPPESFLSLFPPGLLMLIPVGLITLQPDLGTACLFVPSLFGMLVTAGARLRHLALIVVLASLAAPAAWPFLMPHQKARFVALVQQIKGDRSQEHDDNFQSFTAQRLIGAGGLTGQPDDKARALIRFNRLPEAHNDMIFSVISTRFGVVGAVGVIGLFLTYFAGALGVAAMCKDRFGRIVAVGIAAFIAAQVVINIGMNIGLLPIIGITLPFLSYGGSSMLTCWLMTGLLFNIAMRRELTPYNPAPRYPLGQAP
;
A
#
# COMPACT_ATOMS: atom_id res chain seq x y z
N HIS A 1 -19.01 -14.06 7.63
CA HIS A 1 -19.58 -12.70 7.71
C HIS A 1 -18.46 -11.74 8.11
N TYR A 2 -18.38 -10.51 7.57
CA TYR A 2 -17.23 -9.63 7.83
C TYR A 2 -17.08 -9.26 9.33
N LYS A 3 -18.20 -9.15 10.06
CA LYS A 3 -18.25 -9.08 11.54
C LYS A 3 -17.44 -10.19 12.26
N LEU A 4 -17.26 -11.39 11.68
CA LEU A 4 -16.40 -12.43 12.26
C LEU A 4 -14.93 -11.98 12.36
N PHE A 5 -14.48 -11.15 11.41
CA PHE A 5 -13.13 -10.61 11.42
C PHE A 5 -12.88 -9.64 12.59
N MET A 6 -13.92 -9.18 13.29
CA MET A 6 -13.73 -8.45 14.54
C MET A 6 -13.14 -9.33 15.64
N TYR A 7 -13.63 -10.58 15.76
CA TYR A 7 -13.10 -11.53 16.73
C TYR A 7 -11.73 -12.07 16.32
N LEU A 8 -11.50 -12.18 15.01
CA LEU A 8 -10.22 -12.63 14.46
C LEU A 8 -9.15 -11.52 14.41
N ALA A 9 -9.51 -10.25 14.59
CA ALA A 9 -8.57 -9.13 14.48
C ALA A 9 -7.39 -9.27 15.46
N TRP A 10 -7.66 -9.65 16.70
CA TRP A 10 -6.63 -9.89 17.71
C TRP A 10 -5.72 -11.08 17.36
N PRO A 11 -6.24 -12.30 17.09
CA PRO A 11 -5.42 -13.42 16.63
C PRO A 11 -4.58 -13.10 15.39
N ILE A 12 -5.16 -12.44 14.39
CA ILE A 12 -4.47 -12.07 13.15
C ILE A 12 -3.35 -11.06 13.44
N ALA A 13 -3.59 -10.06 14.29
CA ALA A 13 -2.58 -9.10 14.71
C ALA A 13 -1.43 -9.76 15.47
N ILE A 14 -1.74 -10.60 16.46
CA ILE A 14 -0.72 -11.31 17.25
C ILE A 14 0.11 -12.24 16.37
N LEU A 15 -0.53 -13.02 15.50
CA LEU A 15 0.16 -13.90 14.57
C LEU A 15 1.06 -13.10 13.62
N SER A 16 0.55 -12.01 13.05
CA SER A 16 1.32 -11.19 12.12
C SER A 16 2.51 -10.51 12.79
N LEU A 17 2.35 -9.99 14.00
CA LEU A 17 3.45 -9.41 14.77
C LEU A 17 4.45 -10.49 15.17
N GLY A 18 3.98 -11.66 15.58
CA GLY A 18 4.83 -12.82 15.88
C GLY A 18 5.69 -13.23 14.68
N LEU A 19 5.14 -13.25 13.47
CA LEU A 19 5.90 -13.53 12.25
C LEU A 19 6.92 -12.43 11.93
N LEU A 20 6.58 -11.15 12.13
CA LEU A 20 7.53 -10.05 11.94
C LEU A 20 8.70 -10.11 12.94
N VAL A 21 8.42 -10.46 14.20
CA VAL A 21 9.44 -10.67 15.23
C VAL A 21 10.29 -11.91 14.90
N PHE A 22 9.65 -13.00 14.46
CA PHE A 22 10.33 -14.24 14.08
C PHE A 22 11.42 -14.00 13.04
N LEU A 23 11.16 -13.17 12.02
CA LEU A 23 12.14 -12.82 11.00
C LEU A 23 13.40 -12.11 11.54
N LEU A 24 13.30 -11.41 12.66
CA LEU A 24 14.40 -10.66 13.29
C LEU A 24 15.25 -11.52 14.22
N LEU A 25 14.83 -12.75 14.53
CA LEU A 25 15.55 -13.62 15.47
C LEU A 25 16.88 -14.12 14.84
N PRO A 26 18.02 -13.98 15.55
CA PRO A 26 19.33 -14.33 14.99
C PRO A 26 19.53 -15.83 14.75
N GLY A 27 18.78 -16.68 15.45
CA GLY A 27 18.89 -18.14 15.38
C GLY A 27 18.06 -18.82 14.28
N VAL A 28 17.35 -18.04 13.44
CA VAL A 28 16.54 -18.64 12.36
C VAL A 28 17.45 -19.14 11.24
N PRO A 29 17.31 -20.39 10.79
CA PRO A 29 18.15 -20.94 9.74
C PRO A 29 18.02 -20.16 8.43
N SER A 30 19.15 -19.93 7.75
CA SER A 30 19.19 -19.20 6.49
C SER A 30 18.44 -19.88 5.34
N TRP A 31 18.24 -21.20 5.41
CA TRP A 31 17.41 -21.92 4.43
C TRP A 31 15.92 -21.55 4.54
N LEU A 32 15.45 -21.20 5.75
CA LEU A 32 14.07 -20.80 5.99
C LEU A 32 13.86 -19.30 5.77
N VAL A 33 14.82 -18.47 6.18
CA VAL A 33 14.81 -17.01 6.00
C VAL A 33 16.08 -16.60 5.29
N THR A 34 16.02 -16.53 3.96
CA THR A 34 17.14 -16.06 3.13
C THR A 34 17.17 -14.53 3.08
N PRO A 35 18.32 -13.89 3.38
CA PRO A 35 18.51 -12.48 3.11
C PRO A 35 18.49 -12.23 1.60
N ILE A 36 17.57 -11.39 1.12
CA ILE A 36 17.54 -10.91 -0.27
C ILE A 36 17.86 -9.42 -0.22
N ASN A 37 18.90 -8.99 -0.96
CA ASN A 37 19.37 -7.59 -0.96
C ASN A 37 19.67 -7.04 0.46
N GLY A 38 20.16 -7.89 1.37
CA GLY A 38 20.47 -7.51 2.75
C GLY A 38 19.27 -7.46 3.70
N ALA A 39 18.05 -7.72 3.22
CA ALA A 39 16.82 -7.73 4.02
C ALA A 39 16.37 -9.16 4.34
N ARG A 40 16.06 -9.43 5.61
CA ARG A 40 15.44 -10.69 6.08
C ARG A 40 13.92 -10.52 6.17
N ALA A 41 13.26 -10.39 5.02
CA ALA A 41 11.83 -10.11 4.95
C ALA A 41 10.96 -11.30 4.47
N TRP A 42 11.58 -12.41 4.02
CA TRP A 42 10.87 -13.52 3.37
C TRP A 42 11.07 -14.84 4.13
N ILE A 43 9.98 -15.61 4.22
CA ILE A 43 9.96 -16.99 4.67
C ILE A 43 9.83 -17.87 3.42
N ASN A 44 10.82 -18.71 3.17
CA ASN A 44 10.84 -19.61 2.03
C ASN A 44 9.92 -20.81 2.34
N LEU A 45 8.76 -20.87 1.68
CA LEU A 45 7.92 -22.05 1.70
C LEU A 45 8.18 -22.88 0.43
N PRO A 46 7.91 -24.19 0.43
CA PRO A 46 8.21 -25.05 -0.72
C PRO A 46 7.57 -24.63 -2.05
N ILE A 47 6.45 -23.89 -2.01
CA ILE A 47 5.67 -23.51 -3.20
C ILE A 47 5.80 -22.01 -3.53
N PHE A 48 5.99 -21.16 -2.52
CA PHE A 48 6.08 -19.70 -2.70
C PHE A 48 6.83 -19.05 -1.51
N ASN A 49 7.31 -17.82 -1.72
CA ASN A 49 7.92 -17.06 -0.63
C ASN A 49 6.84 -16.20 0.06
N LEU A 50 6.65 -16.42 1.36
CA LEU A 50 5.73 -15.64 2.19
C LEU A 50 6.48 -14.42 2.75
N GLN A 51 5.92 -13.23 2.54
CA GLN A 51 6.46 -12.00 3.13
C GLN A 51 5.51 -11.57 4.26
N PRO A 52 5.86 -11.74 5.54
CA PRO A 52 4.99 -11.43 6.67
C PRO A 52 4.49 -9.98 6.75
N SER A 53 5.20 -9.02 6.15
CA SER A 53 4.75 -7.63 6.06
C SER A 53 3.49 -7.46 5.20
N GLU A 54 3.21 -8.39 4.28
CA GLU A 54 2.01 -8.40 3.45
C GLU A 54 0.72 -8.66 4.27
N PRO A 55 0.57 -9.81 4.97
CA PRO A 55 -0.58 -10.03 5.85
C PRO A 55 -0.64 -9.03 7.03
N ALA A 56 0.49 -8.42 7.43
CA ALA A 56 0.51 -7.35 8.43
C ALA A 56 -0.32 -6.13 8.03
N LYS A 57 -0.44 -5.83 6.73
CA LYS A 57 -1.35 -4.78 6.24
C LYS A 57 -2.80 -5.10 6.58
N ILE A 58 -3.25 -6.34 6.34
CA ILE A 58 -4.62 -6.78 6.68
C ILE A 58 -4.82 -6.74 8.20
N ALA A 59 -3.86 -7.26 8.96
CA ALA A 59 -3.88 -7.28 10.40
C ALA A 59 -4.03 -5.86 10.98
N PHE A 60 -3.24 -4.91 10.47
CA PHE A 60 -3.30 -3.52 10.86
C PHE A 60 -4.66 -2.87 10.55
N VAL A 61 -5.20 -3.06 9.34
CA VAL A 61 -6.53 -2.52 9.00
C VAL A 61 -7.60 -3.05 9.94
N LEU A 62 -7.64 -4.36 10.16
CA LEU A 62 -8.64 -4.98 11.03
C LEU A 62 -8.52 -4.50 12.49
N PHE A 63 -7.29 -4.47 13.00
CA PHE A 63 -7.02 -4.10 14.38
C PHE A 63 -7.30 -2.62 14.64
N LEU A 64 -6.82 -1.73 13.76
CA LEU A 64 -7.05 -0.30 13.90
C LEU A 64 -8.53 0.04 13.69
N ALA A 65 -9.24 -0.62 12.78
CA ALA A 65 -10.69 -0.45 12.65
C ALA A 65 -11.44 -0.89 13.91
N LEU A 66 -11.03 -1.99 14.55
CA LEU A 66 -11.60 -2.43 15.82
C LEU A 66 -11.36 -1.40 16.93
N TYR A 67 -10.15 -0.85 17.00
CA TYR A 67 -9.76 0.19 17.96
C TYR A 67 -10.57 1.49 17.79
N LEU A 68 -10.75 1.94 16.54
CA LEU A 68 -11.45 3.19 16.22
C LEU A 68 -12.97 3.06 16.31
N ARG A 69 -13.55 1.87 16.09
CA ARG A 69 -15.00 1.64 16.16
C ARG A 69 -15.59 2.02 17.53
N GLN A 70 -14.86 1.72 18.61
CA GLN A 70 -15.37 1.79 19.98
C GLN A 70 -15.11 3.14 20.67
N ARG A 71 -14.57 4.13 19.95
CA ARG A 71 -14.20 5.42 20.51
C ARG A 71 -14.91 6.58 19.83
N ASP A 72 -14.92 7.70 20.53
CA ASP A 72 -15.32 8.97 19.97
C ASP A 72 -14.35 9.39 18.85
N PRO A 73 -14.83 10.20 17.89
CA PRO A 73 -13.99 10.72 16.83
C PRO A 73 -12.72 11.38 17.39
N PRO A 74 -11.53 11.11 16.82
CA PRO A 74 -10.29 11.71 17.28
C PRO A 74 -10.21 13.19 16.87
N GLU A 75 -10.84 14.05 17.65
CA GLU A 75 -10.98 15.47 17.35
C GLU A 75 -9.80 16.35 17.80
N SER A 76 -8.97 15.84 18.71
CA SER A 76 -7.82 16.57 19.26
C SER A 76 -6.50 16.01 18.71
N PHE A 77 -5.46 16.84 18.66
CA PHE A 77 -4.14 16.38 18.20
C PHE A 77 -3.61 15.20 19.04
N LEU A 78 -3.82 15.24 20.36
CA LEU A 78 -3.42 14.16 21.27
C LEU A 78 -4.20 12.85 21.04
N SER A 79 -5.45 12.93 20.59
CA SER A 79 -6.24 11.73 20.26
C SER A 79 -5.73 10.97 19.03
N LEU A 80 -4.83 11.56 18.24
CA LEU A 80 -4.16 10.89 17.11
C LEU A 80 -2.96 10.07 17.55
N PHE A 81 -2.44 10.30 18.77
CA PHE A 81 -1.25 9.61 19.26
C PHE A 81 -1.46 8.09 19.40
N PRO A 82 -2.56 7.58 19.99
CA PRO A 82 -2.72 6.13 20.13
C PRO A 82 -2.86 5.38 18.79
N PRO A 83 -3.66 5.82 17.80
CA PRO A 83 -3.66 5.23 16.46
C PRO A 83 -2.28 5.26 15.78
N GLY A 84 -1.53 6.36 15.96
CA GLY A 84 -0.15 6.48 15.49
C GLY A 84 0.77 5.44 16.13
N LEU A 85 0.67 5.25 17.45
CA LEU A 85 1.45 4.24 18.17
C LEU A 85 1.14 2.82 17.70
N LEU A 86 -0.14 2.52 17.43
CA LEU A 86 -0.54 1.22 16.87
C LEU A 86 0.07 0.97 15.48
N MET A 87 0.25 2.00 14.67
CA MET A 87 0.95 1.91 13.39
C MET A 87 2.46 1.75 13.58
N LEU A 88 3.06 2.43 14.56
CA LEU A 88 4.50 2.40 14.81
C LEU A 88 5.02 1.01 15.17
N ILE A 89 4.20 0.14 15.78
CA ILE A 89 4.60 -1.22 16.14
C ILE A 89 4.98 -2.06 14.88
N PRO A 90 4.07 -2.33 13.92
CA PRO A 90 4.42 -3.06 12.71
C PRO A 90 5.42 -2.29 11.84
N VAL A 91 5.30 -0.96 11.72
CA VAL A 91 6.23 -0.13 10.93
C VAL A 91 7.66 -0.21 11.47
N GLY A 92 7.84 -0.18 12.79
CA GLY A 92 9.15 -0.31 13.43
C GLY A 92 9.77 -1.68 13.16
N LEU A 93 9.00 -2.76 13.30
CA LEU A 93 9.47 -4.12 13.00
C LEU A 93 9.87 -4.29 11.52
N ILE A 94 9.08 -3.74 10.60
CA ILE A 94 9.37 -3.79 9.16
C ILE A 94 10.60 -2.94 8.81
N THR A 95 10.77 -1.78 9.46
CA THR A 95 11.94 -0.91 9.25
C THR A 95 13.23 -1.56 9.75
N LEU A 96 13.15 -2.38 10.82
CA LEU A 96 14.27 -3.20 11.29
C LEU A 96 14.64 -4.34 10.31
N GLN A 97 13.78 -4.66 9.34
CA GLN A 97 14.02 -5.64 8.26
C GLN A 97 14.57 -4.99 6.97
N PRO A 98 15.21 -3.81 7.08
CA PRO A 98 15.43 -2.86 5.97
C PRO A 98 14.33 -2.61 4.92
N ASP A 99 13.04 -2.84 5.21
CA ASP A 99 11.96 -2.72 4.19
C ASP A 99 11.17 -1.41 4.33
N LEU A 100 11.81 -0.29 3.98
CA LEU A 100 11.15 1.02 4.00
C LEU A 100 9.99 1.15 3.01
N GLY A 101 10.04 0.39 1.91
CA GLY A 101 9.00 0.40 0.88
C GLY A 101 7.66 -0.08 1.43
N THR A 102 7.65 -1.21 2.13
CA THR A 102 6.41 -1.70 2.73
C THR A 102 5.97 -0.82 3.91
N ALA A 103 6.92 -0.29 4.70
CA ALA A 103 6.63 0.56 5.84
C ALA A 103 5.87 1.85 5.45
N CYS A 104 6.23 2.50 4.34
CA CYS A 104 5.58 3.75 3.94
C CYS A 104 4.12 3.59 3.52
N LEU A 105 3.69 2.38 3.13
CA LEU A 105 2.30 2.08 2.76
C LEU A 105 1.32 2.22 3.92
N PHE A 106 1.79 2.08 5.17
CA PHE A 106 0.94 2.18 6.36
C PHE A 106 0.46 3.61 6.61
N VAL A 107 1.23 4.62 6.19
CA VAL A 107 0.92 6.04 6.46
C VAL A 107 -0.35 6.50 5.74
N PRO A 108 -0.51 6.33 4.41
CA PRO A 108 -1.76 6.67 3.73
C PRO A 108 -2.96 5.88 4.26
N SER A 109 -2.76 4.60 4.62
CA SER A 109 -3.84 3.78 5.21
C SER A 109 -4.28 4.31 6.57
N LEU A 110 -3.34 4.64 7.46
CA LEU A 110 -3.65 5.24 8.75
C LEU A 110 -4.45 6.54 8.56
N PHE A 111 -3.99 7.41 7.67
CA PHE A 111 -4.66 8.69 7.39
C PHE A 111 -6.08 8.46 6.84
N GLY A 112 -6.27 7.58 5.86
CA GLY A 112 -7.59 7.25 5.33
C GLY A 112 -8.54 6.71 6.40
N MET A 113 -8.06 5.84 7.27
CA MET A 113 -8.84 5.30 8.38
C MET A 113 -9.17 6.36 9.44
N LEU A 114 -8.23 7.25 9.76
CA LEU A 114 -8.45 8.36 10.70
C LEU A 114 -9.46 9.38 10.17
N VAL A 115 -9.35 9.78 8.90
CA VAL A 115 -10.33 10.66 8.24
C VAL A 115 -11.73 10.03 8.30
N THR A 116 -11.82 8.73 8.01
CA THR A 116 -13.08 7.98 8.07
C THR A 116 -13.65 7.87 9.48
N ALA A 117 -12.78 7.81 10.49
CA ALA A 117 -13.15 7.82 11.90
C ALA A 117 -13.54 9.22 12.43
N GLY A 118 -13.40 10.27 11.62
CA GLY A 118 -13.78 11.65 11.97
C GLY A 118 -12.62 12.52 12.47
N ALA A 119 -11.37 12.15 12.20
CA ALA A 119 -10.22 13.00 12.51
C ALA A 119 -10.30 14.34 11.76
N ARG A 120 -9.99 15.45 12.45
CA ARG A 120 -9.98 16.78 11.82
C ARG A 120 -8.79 16.90 10.86
N LEU A 121 -9.06 17.21 9.58
CA LEU A 121 -8.05 17.35 8.53
C LEU A 121 -6.92 18.32 8.89
N ARG A 122 -7.21 19.38 9.65
CA ARG A 122 -6.20 20.34 10.13
C ARG A 122 -5.09 19.69 10.97
N HIS A 123 -5.42 18.70 11.80
CA HIS A 123 -4.45 18.02 12.64
C HIS A 123 -3.60 17.04 11.82
N LEU A 124 -4.21 16.36 10.84
CA LEU A 124 -3.49 15.52 9.89
C LEU A 124 -2.54 16.35 9.01
N ALA A 125 -2.99 17.50 8.51
CA ALA A 125 -2.16 18.44 7.76
C ALA A 125 -0.98 18.95 8.60
N LEU A 126 -1.21 19.28 9.88
CA LEU A 126 -0.15 19.66 10.80
C LEU A 126 0.90 18.55 10.96
N ILE A 127 0.48 17.28 11.11
CA ILE A 127 1.42 16.15 11.18
C ILE A 127 2.28 16.07 9.91
N VAL A 128 1.67 16.22 8.72
CA VAL A 128 2.40 16.17 7.44
C VAL A 128 3.41 17.32 7.35
N VAL A 129 3.02 18.54 7.73
CA VAL A 129 3.92 19.70 7.74
C VAL A 129 5.08 19.49 8.71
N LEU A 130 4.81 19.05 9.95
CA LEU A 130 5.85 18.78 10.94
C LEU A 130 6.79 17.66 10.48
N ALA A 131 6.25 16.57 9.93
CA ALA A 131 7.05 15.49 9.38
C ALA A 131 7.93 15.94 8.20
N SER A 132 7.40 16.80 7.32
CA SER A 132 8.15 17.35 6.18
C SER A 132 9.28 18.27 6.63
N LEU A 133 9.03 19.11 7.66
CA LEU A 133 10.06 19.98 8.26
C LEU A 133 11.13 19.16 9.01
N ALA A 134 10.76 18.03 9.61
CA ALA A 134 11.68 17.13 10.29
C ALA A 134 12.43 16.18 9.34
N ALA A 135 11.96 15.99 8.10
CA ALA A 135 12.54 15.04 7.15
C ALA A 135 14.06 15.21 6.91
N PRO A 136 14.62 16.45 6.81
CA PRO A 136 16.06 16.63 6.67
C PRO A 136 16.86 16.08 7.87
N ALA A 137 16.30 16.13 9.08
CA ALA A 137 16.94 15.59 10.27
C ALA A 137 17.03 14.06 10.26
N ALA A 138 16.22 13.38 9.42
CA ALA A 138 16.29 11.93 9.24
C ALA A 138 17.47 11.50 8.34
N TRP A 139 18.09 12.42 7.58
CA TRP A 139 19.15 12.10 6.62
C TRP A 139 20.31 11.28 7.20
N PRO A 140 20.89 11.60 8.37
CA PRO A 140 22.00 10.83 8.93
C PRO A 140 21.64 9.36 9.19
N PHE A 141 20.39 9.10 9.57
CA PHE A 141 19.88 7.77 9.92
C PHE A 141 19.55 6.89 8.72
N LEU A 142 19.48 7.45 7.51
CA LEU A 142 19.26 6.67 6.29
C LEU A 142 20.50 5.83 5.94
N MET A 143 20.25 4.59 5.51
CA MET A 143 21.29 3.68 5.02
C MET A 143 21.90 4.20 3.71
N PRO A 144 23.16 3.83 3.37
CA PRO A 144 23.83 4.30 2.16
C PRO A 144 23.01 4.10 0.88
N HIS A 145 22.41 2.92 0.69
CA HIS A 145 21.58 2.60 -0.47
C HIS A 145 20.29 3.45 -0.55
N GLN A 146 19.76 3.89 0.60
CA GLN A 146 18.57 4.76 0.65
C GLN A 146 18.93 6.17 0.22
N LYS A 147 20.05 6.69 0.74
CA LYS A 147 20.61 7.99 0.35
C LYS A 147 20.91 8.01 -1.15
N ALA A 148 21.55 6.97 -1.67
CA ALA A 148 21.87 6.81 -3.08
C ALA A 148 20.63 6.98 -3.97
N ARG A 149 19.54 6.26 -3.67
CA ARG A 149 18.27 6.37 -4.41
C ARG A 149 17.66 7.77 -4.39
N PHE A 150 17.74 8.48 -3.26
CA PHE A 150 17.27 9.87 -3.17
C PHE A 150 18.15 10.83 -3.97
N VAL A 151 19.47 10.75 -3.84
CA VAL A 151 20.41 11.60 -4.58
C VAL A 151 20.24 11.36 -6.08
N ALA A 152 20.15 10.11 -6.49
CA ALA A 152 20.00 9.73 -7.89
C ALA A 152 18.68 10.28 -8.47
N LEU A 153 17.56 10.17 -7.74
CA LEU A 153 16.29 10.79 -8.15
C LEU A 153 16.41 12.32 -8.32
N VAL A 154 17.05 13.00 -7.36
CA VAL A 154 17.23 14.47 -7.44
C VAL A 154 18.12 14.86 -8.62
N GLN A 155 19.19 14.10 -8.89
CA GLN A 155 20.06 14.30 -10.05
C GLN A 155 19.30 14.10 -11.36
N GLN A 156 18.49 13.05 -11.45
CA GLN A 156 17.63 12.76 -12.59
C GLN A 156 16.62 13.89 -12.86
N ILE A 157 15.96 14.41 -11.82
CA ILE A 157 15.04 15.55 -11.94
C ILE A 157 15.77 16.82 -12.42
N LYS A 158 17.03 17.00 -12.03
CA LYS A 158 17.89 18.10 -12.51
C LYS A 158 18.43 17.89 -13.94
N GLY A 159 18.10 16.78 -14.59
CA GLY A 159 18.54 16.45 -15.94
C GLY A 159 19.96 15.87 -16.02
N ASP A 160 20.58 15.55 -14.87
CA ASP A 160 21.86 14.88 -14.83
C ASP A 160 21.69 13.38 -15.13
N ARG A 161 22.47 12.92 -16.11
CA ARG A 161 22.48 11.55 -16.64
C ARG A 161 23.73 10.77 -16.20
N SER A 162 24.56 11.35 -15.36
CA SER A 162 25.78 10.73 -14.83
C SER A 162 25.54 9.38 -14.15
N GLN A 163 24.37 9.21 -13.51
CA GLN A 163 23.97 7.98 -12.83
C GLN A 163 23.14 7.00 -13.69
N GLU A 164 23.08 7.20 -15.02
CA GLU A 164 22.29 6.33 -15.92
C GLU A 164 22.73 4.85 -15.86
N HIS A 165 23.97 4.55 -15.45
CA HIS A 165 24.55 3.20 -15.45
C HIS A 165 24.76 2.58 -14.06
N ASP A 166 24.38 3.28 -12.99
CA ASP A 166 24.64 2.85 -11.60
C ASP A 166 23.33 2.76 -10.81
N ASP A 167 23.19 3.45 -9.66
CA ASP A 167 22.05 3.37 -8.75
C ASP A 167 20.67 3.68 -9.39
N ASN A 168 20.65 4.43 -10.49
CA ASN A 168 19.43 4.88 -11.16
C ASN A 168 19.12 4.13 -12.47
N PHE A 169 19.95 3.14 -12.84
CA PHE A 169 19.81 2.40 -14.10
C PHE A 169 18.40 1.82 -14.28
N GLN A 170 17.81 1.28 -13.21
CA GLN A 170 16.48 0.68 -13.25
C GLN A 170 15.39 1.73 -13.55
N SER A 171 15.42 2.89 -12.90
CA SER A 171 14.44 3.98 -13.08
C SER A 171 14.55 4.58 -14.48
N PHE A 172 15.78 4.86 -14.92
CA PHE A 172 16.04 5.45 -16.22
C PHE A 172 15.65 4.51 -17.37
N THR A 173 15.96 3.21 -17.22
CA THR A 173 15.57 2.20 -18.20
C THR A 173 14.06 2.06 -18.29
N ALA A 174 13.34 2.06 -17.16
CA ALA A 174 11.88 2.03 -17.13
C ALA A 174 11.28 3.23 -17.88
N GLN A 175 11.75 4.45 -17.62
CA GLN A 175 11.29 5.65 -18.31
C GLN A 175 11.57 5.60 -19.82
N ARG A 176 12.77 5.17 -20.23
CA ARG A 176 13.13 5.07 -21.65
C ARG A 176 12.23 4.05 -22.38
N LEU A 177 11.90 2.95 -21.73
CA LEU A 177 11.00 1.93 -22.26
C LEU A 177 9.55 2.43 -22.36
N ILE A 178 9.06 3.14 -21.33
CA ILE A 178 7.76 3.83 -21.37
C ILE A 178 7.72 4.80 -22.55
N GLY A 179 8.76 5.62 -22.71
CA GLY A 179 8.89 6.56 -23.83
C GLY A 179 8.91 5.86 -25.20
N ALA A 180 9.60 4.72 -25.30
CA ALA A 180 9.63 3.91 -26.52
C ALA A 180 8.26 3.31 -26.89
N GLY A 181 7.33 3.19 -25.92
CA GLY A 181 5.96 2.76 -26.18
C GLY A 181 5.15 3.72 -27.04
N GLY A 182 5.45 5.03 -27.01
CA GLY A 182 4.65 6.03 -27.73
C GLY A 182 3.17 6.01 -27.35
N LEU A 183 2.27 6.45 -28.24
CA LEU A 183 0.84 6.52 -27.95
C LEU A 183 0.16 5.15 -27.91
N THR A 184 0.45 4.28 -28.87
CA THR A 184 -0.27 3.01 -29.11
C THR A 184 0.53 1.75 -28.76
N GLY A 185 1.79 1.89 -28.35
CA GLY A 185 2.65 0.77 -27.99
C GLY A 185 3.46 0.20 -29.16
N GLN A 186 4.26 -0.81 -28.83
CA GLN A 186 5.09 -1.55 -29.79
C GLN A 186 4.53 -2.96 -30.04
N PRO A 187 4.74 -3.55 -31.25
CA PRO A 187 4.44 -4.95 -31.51
C PRO A 187 5.13 -5.90 -30.52
N ASP A 188 4.58 -7.10 -30.30
CA ASP A 188 4.99 -7.98 -29.19
C ASP A 188 6.46 -8.32 -29.23
N ASP A 189 6.94 -8.71 -30.41
CA ASP A 189 8.33 -9.10 -30.62
C ASP A 189 9.27 -7.94 -30.38
N LYS A 190 8.87 -6.73 -30.80
CA LYS A 190 9.65 -5.51 -30.58
C LYS A 190 9.64 -5.09 -29.12
N ALA A 191 8.50 -5.16 -28.44
CA ALA A 191 8.41 -4.86 -27.00
C ALA A 191 9.27 -5.82 -26.17
N ARG A 192 9.19 -7.13 -26.44
CA ARG A 192 10.01 -8.15 -25.79
C ARG A 192 11.50 -7.94 -26.07
N ALA A 193 11.86 -7.62 -27.31
CA ALA A 193 13.24 -7.29 -27.68
C ALA A 193 13.73 -6.04 -26.93
N LEU A 194 12.95 -4.96 -26.88
CA LEU A 194 13.29 -3.74 -26.16
C LEU A 194 13.55 -4.03 -24.68
N ILE A 195 12.65 -4.75 -24.00
CA ILE A 195 12.81 -5.09 -22.57
C ILE A 195 14.06 -5.95 -22.34
N ARG A 196 14.28 -6.97 -23.17
CA ARG A 196 15.41 -7.90 -23.04
C ARG A 196 16.75 -7.24 -23.32
N PHE A 197 16.88 -6.49 -24.41
CA PHE A 197 18.14 -5.87 -24.82
C PHE A 197 18.51 -4.64 -23.98
N ASN A 198 17.53 -3.95 -23.39
CA ASN A 198 17.77 -2.88 -22.43
C ASN A 198 17.98 -3.40 -20.99
N ARG A 199 17.85 -4.72 -20.76
CA ARG A 199 18.07 -5.39 -19.47
C ARG A 199 17.28 -4.77 -18.32
N LEU A 200 15.99 -4.50 -18.52
CA LEU A 200 15.13 -3.94 -17.46
C LEU A 200 15.12 -4.87 -16.23
N PRO A 201 15.68 -4.45 -15.08
CA PRO A 201 15.64 -5.23 -13.85
C PRO A 201 14.20 -5.37 -13.36
N GLU A 202 13.88 -6.50 -12.73
CA GLU A 202 12.59 -6.72 -12.06
C GLU A 202 11.34 -6.44 -12.94
N ALA A 203 11.47 -6.65 -14.25
CA ALA A 203 10.42 -6.38 -15.25
C ALA A 203 9.08 -7.08 -14.98
N HIS A 204 9.12 -8.22 -14.28
CA HIS A 204 7.94 -9.00 -13.89
C HIS A 204 7.36 -8.59 -12.53
N ASN A 205 8.11 -7.84 -11.72
CA ASN A 205 7.75 -7.43 -10.37
C ASN A 205 7.44 -5.93 -10.34
N ASP A 206 8.29 -5.10 -9.76
CA ASP A 206 8.04 -3.67 -9.53
C ASP A 206 8.03 -2.81 -10.82
N MET A 207 8.60 -3.30 -11.92
CA MET A 207 8.67 -2.57 -13.21
C MET A 207 7.61 -2.99 -14.24
N ILE A 208 6.59 -3.76 -13.85
CA ILE A 208 5.56 -4.26 -14.79
C ILE A 208 4.80 -3.14 -15.52
N PHE A 209 4.63 -1.98 -14.87
CA PHE A 209 3.97 -0.84 -15.51
C PHE A 209 4.74 -0.32 -16.73
N SER A 210 6.08 -0.31 -16.67
CA SER A 210 6.91 0.04 -17.82
C SER A 210 6.78 -0.96 -18.98
N VAL A 211 6.64 -2.26 -18.67
CA VAL A 211 6.42 -3.32 -19.66
C VAL A 211 5.09 -3.11 -20.38
N ILE A 212 4.01 -2.87 -19.62
CA ILE A 212 2.67 -2.60 -20.18
C ILE A 212 2.69 -1.35 -21.04
N SER A 213 3.33 -0.28 -20.56
CA SER A 213 3.45 0.98 -21.29
C SER A 213 4.29 0.83 -22.57
N THR A 214 5.32 -0.02 -22.57
CA THR A 214 6.09 -0.32 -23.79
C THR A 214 5.24 -1.06 -24.82
N ARG A 215 4.42 -2.03 -24.36
CA ARG A 215 3.61 -2.89 -25.22
C ARG A 215 2.37 -2.18 -25.78
N PHE A 216 1.68 -1.39 -24.96
CA PHE A 216 0.38 -0.80 -25.27
C PHE A 216 0.38 0.73 -25.30
N GLY A 217 1.54 1.36 -25.08
CA GLY A 217 1.72 2.80 -25.12
C GLY A 217 0.97 3.52 -24.00
N VAL A 218 0.77 4.82 -24.22
CA VAL A 218 -0.05 5.68 -23.35
C VAL A 218 -1.48 5.14 -23.22
N VAL A 219 -2.07 4.59 -24.28
CA VAL A 219 -3.43 4.03 -24.23
C VAL A 219 -3.54 2.90 -23.20
N GLY A 220 -2.58 1.96 -23.21
CA GLY A 220 -2.53 0.90 -22.20
C GLY A 220 -2.27 1.42 -20.79
N ALA A 221 -1.35 2.37 -20.63
CA ALA A 221 -1.04 2.99 -19.34
C ALA A 221 -2.27 3.68 -18.73
N VAL A 222 -2.99 4.49 -19.52
CA VAL A 222 -4.24 5.14 -19.12
C VAL A 222 -5.33 4.10 -18.84
N GLY A 223 -5.42 3.04 -19.64
CA GLY A 223 -6.33 1.93 -19.39
C GLY A 223 -6.13 1.28 -18.03
N VAL A 224 -4.88 0.97 -17.66
CA VAL A 224 -4.54 0.42 -16.33
C VAL A 224 -4.90 1.39 -15.21
N ILE A 225 -4.55 2.68 -15.36
CA ILE A 225 -4.93 3.71 -14.38
C ILE A 225 -6.46 3.79 -14.24
N GLY A 226 -7.20 3.76 -15.35
CA GLY A 226 -8.66 3.76 -15.38
C GLY A 226 -9.29 2.56 -14.66
N LEU A 227 -8.71 1.37 -14.81
CA LEU A 227 -9.13 0.18 -14.07
C LEU A 227 -8.93 0.33 -12.56
N PHE A 228 -7.78 0.87 -12.13
CA PHE A 228 -7.54 1.16 -10.71
C PHE A 228 -8.48 2.25 -10.17
N LEU A 229 -8.73 3.31 -10.94
CA LEU A 229 -9.70 4.35 -10.56
C LEU A 229 -11.10 3.75 -10.39
N THR A 230 -11.50 2.84 -11.27
CA THR A 230 -12.77 2.10 -11.17
C THR A 230 -12.81 1.24 -9.90
N TYR A 231 -11.72 0.53 -9.61
CA TYR A 231 -11.57 -0.24 -8.37
C TYR A 231 -11.71 0.66 -7.13
N PHE A 232 -11.03 1.81 -7.09
CA PHE A 232 -11.10 2.74 -5.97
C PHE A 232 -12.49 3.37 -5.82
N ALA A 233 -13.14 3.74 -6.93
CA ALA A 233 -14.51 4.23 -6.90
C ALA A 233 -15.47 3.17 -6.31
N GLY A 234 -15.29 1.91 -6.70
CA GLY A 234 -16.02 0.78 -6.11
C GLY A 234 -15.75 0.62 -4.61
N ALA A 235 -14.49 0.62 -4.19
CA ALA A 235 -14.10 0.46 -2.79
C ALA A 235 -14.61 1.61 -1.89
N LEU A 236 -14.50 2.85 -2.35
CA LEU A 236 -15.05 4.01 -1.66
C LEU A 236 -16.58 4.02 -1.68
N GLY A 237 -17.21 3.54 -2.75
CA GLY A 237 -18.65 3.32 -2.81
C GLY A 237 -19.12 2.29 -1.77
N VAL A 238 -18.39 1.19 -1.60
CA VAL A 238 -18.66 0.20 -0.52
C VAL A 238 -18.55 0.86 0.85
N ALA A 239 -17.51 1.67 1.09
CA ALA A 239 -17.35 2.40 2.34
C ALA A 239 -18.52 3.39 2.58
N ALA A 240 -18.85 4.22 1.60
CA ALA A 240 -19.90 5.23 1.69
C ALA A 240 -21.28 4.62 1.97
N MET A 241 -21.56 3.44 1.41
CA MET A 241 -22.83 2.73 1.62
C MET A 241 -22.84 1.86 2.88
N CYS A 242 -21.69 1.66 3.56
CA CYS A 242 -21.61 0.83 4.75
C CYS A 242 -22.01 1.62 6.01
N LYS A 243 -23.16 1.25 6.60
CA LYS A 243 -23.64 1.86 7.86
C LYS A 243 -22.79 1.49 9.07
N ASP A 244 -22.25 0.27 9.10
CA ASP A 244 -21.38 -0.18 10.20
C ASP A 244 -20.03 0.53 10.19
N ARG A 245 -19.66 1.14 11.32
CA ARG A 245 -18.41 1.90 11.46
C ARG A 245 -17.18 1.03 11.18
N PHE A 246 -17.18 -0.21 11.67
CA PHE A 246 -16.06 -1.12 11.45
C PHE A 246 -15.87 -1.45 9.98
N GLY A 247 -16.93 -1.93 9.30
CA GLY A 247 -16.87 -2.23 7.87
C GLY A 247 -16.45 -1.03 7.01
N ARG A 248 -16.93 0.18 7.34
CA ARG A 248 -16.54 1.41 6.66
C ARG A 248 -15.05 1.73 6.80
N ILE A 249 -14.51 1.70 8.03
CA ILE A 249 -13.10 1.99 8.28
C ILE A 249 -12.19 0.93 7.63
N VAL A 250 -12.59 -0.35 7.67
CA VAL A 250 -11.86 -1.44 6.99
C VAL A 250 -11.83 -1.22 5.48
N ALA A 251 -12.96 -0.90 4.85
CA ALA A 251 -13.04 -0.66 3.42
C ALA A 251 -12.13 0.50 2.97
N VAL A 252 -12.09 1.60 3.72
CA VAL A 252 -11.19 2.73 3.41
C VAL A 252 -9.73 2.38 3.65
N GLY A 253 -9.39 1.66 4.73
CA GLY A 253 -8.02 1.22 4.98
C GLY A 253 -7.47 0.33 3.86
N ILE A 254 -8.27 -0.63 3.39
CA ILE A 254 -7.92 -1.49 2.24
C ILE A 254 -7.73 -0.65 0.97
N ALA A 255 -8.68 0.22 0.67
CA ALA A 255 -8.61 1.09 -0.52
C ALA A 255 -7.35 1.96 -0.48
N ALA A 256 -7.02 2.54 0.68
CA ALA A 256 -5.86 3.39 0.87
C ALA A 256 -4.53 2.61 0.73
N PHE A 257 -4.43 1.38 1.23
CA PHE A 257 -3.25 0.54 1.00
C PHE A 257 -3.02 0.26 -0.47
N ILE A 258 -4.05 -0.19 -1.18
CA ILE A 258 -3.95 -0.53 -2.60
C ILE A 258 -3.67 0.74 -3.42
N ALA A 259 -4.30 1.87 -3.09
CA ALA A 259 -4.04 3.16 -3.73
C ALA A 259 -2.61 3.63 -3.52
N ALA A 260 -2.08 3.56 -2.30
CA ALA A 260 -0.69 3.91 -2.02
C ALA A 260 0.26 3.02 -2.83
N GLN A 261 -0.01 1.72 -2.89
CA GLN A 261 0.80 0.76 -3.63
C GLN A 261 0.81 1.05 -5.14
N VAL A 262 -0.34 1.38 -5.73
CA VAL A 262 -0.48 1.79 -7.14
C VAL A 262 0.24 3.10 -7.42
N VAL A 263 -0.02 4.14 -6.62
CA VAL A 263 0.57 5.47 -6.81
C VAL A 263 2.09 5.40 -6.70
N ILE A 264 2.60 4.67 -5.71
CA ILE A 264 4.05 4.54 -5.53
C ILE A 264 4.65 3.72 -6.68
N ASN A 265 4.05 2.57 -7.04
CA ASN A 265 4.56 1.76 -8.15
C ASN A 265 4.62 2.53 -9.47
N ILE A 266 3.53 3.18 -9.86
CA ILE A 266 3.49 3.98 -11.08
C ILE A 266 4.49 5.14 -10.97
N GLY A 267 4.50 5.86 -9.84
CA GLY A 267 5.41 6.97 -9.58
C GLY A 267 6.88 6.60 -9.70
N MET A 268 7.28 5.40 -9.25
CA MET A 268 8.63 4.88 -9.44
C MET A 268 8.94 4.59 -10.91
N ASN A 269 8.01 3.99 -11.65
CA ASN A 269 8.20 3.65 -13.07
C ASN A 269 8.33 4.90 -13.97
N ILE A 270 7.62 5.98 -13.64
CA ILE A 270 7.76 7.26 -14.35
C ILE A 270 8.83 8.19 -13.72
N GLY A 271 9.55 7.71 -12.70
CA GLY A 271 10.64 8.41 -11.99
C GLY A 271 10.23 9.71 -11.27
N LEU A 272 9.02 9.75 -10.72
CA LEU A 272 8.61 10.74 -9.72
C LEU A 272 8.99 10.34 -8.29
N LEU A 273 9.21 9.04 -8.05
CA LEU A 273 9.52 8.48 -6.74
C LEU A 273 10.76 7.58 -6.82
N PRO A 274 11.54 7.44 -5.74
CA PRO A 274 12.69 6.56 -5.73
C PRO A 274 12.22 5.09 -5.76
N ILE A 275 12.98 4.22 -6.43
CA ILE A 275 12.65 2.79 -6.50
C ILE A 275 12.75 2.19 -5.11
N ILE A 276 11.67 1.63 -4.59
CA ILE A 276 11.57 1.02 -3.25
C ILE A 276 10.98 -0.39 -3.28
N GLY A 277 10.94 -1.05 -4.45
CA GLY A 277 10.63 -2.48 -4.57
C GLY A 277 9.17 -2.85 -4.30
N ILE A 278 8.25 -1.91 -4.51
CA ILE A 278 6.82 -2.13 -4.29
C ILE A 278 6.17 -2.68 -5.57
N THR A 279 5.48 -3.80 -5.46
CA THR A 279 4.74 -4.44 -6.55
C THR A 279 3.48 -3.66 -6.94
N LEU A 280 3.08 -3.70 -8.20
CA LEU A 280 1.78 -3.20 -8.65
C LEU A 280 0.69 -4.23 -8.29
N PRO A 281 -0.34 -3.87 -7.50
CA PRO A 281 -1.40 -4.79 -7.10
C PRO A 281 -2.03 -5.51 -8.29
N PHE A 282 -2.30 -6.81 -8.16
CA PHE A 282 -2.94 -7.69 -9.15
C PHE A 282 -2.19 -7.93 -10.47
N LEU A 283 -1.19 -7.11 -10.83
CA LEU A 283 -0.47 -7.20 -12.10
C LEU A 283 0.95 -7.73 -11.94
N SER A 284 1.67 -7.28 -10.92
CA SER A 284 3.05 -7.72 -10.68
C SER A 284 3.10 -9.16 -10.18
N TYR A 285 4.13 -9.88 -10.60
CA TYR A 285 4.52 -11.11 -9.96
C TYR A 285 5.04 -10.80 -8.54
N GLY A 286 4.53 -11.53 -7.56
CA GLY A 286 4.77 -11.23 -6.16
C GLY A 286 3.85 -12.08 -5.32
N GLY A 287 4.20 -13.37 -5.14
CA GLY A 287 3.30 -14.40 -4.61
C GLY A 287 2.54 -13.95 -3.35
N SER A 288 3.25 -13.47 -2.33
CA SER A 288 2.66 -12.99 -1.08
C SER A 288 1.82 -11.72 -1.26
N SER A 289 2.29 -10.77 -2.07
CA SER A 289 1.60 -9.49 -2.31
C SER A 289 0.30 -9.68 -3.09
N MET A 290 0.35 -10.47 -4.16
CA MET A 290 -0.81 -10.81 -4.98
C MET A 290 -1.89 -11.51 -4.14
N LEU A 291 -1.49 -12.50 -3.33
CA LEU A 291 -2.40 -13.18 -2.41
C LEU A 291 -3.06 -12.20 -1.43
N THR A 292 -2.27 -11.33 -0.79
CA THR A 292 -2.79 -10.30 0.13
C THR A 292 -3.76 -9.33 -0.56
N CYS A 293 -3.45 -8.87 -1.77
CA CYS A 293 -4.35 -7.99 -2.53
C CYS A 293 -5.71 -8.66 -2.82
N TRP A 294 -5.70 -9.95 -3.19
CA TRP A 294 -6.93 -10.71 -3.39
C TRP A 294 -7.69 -10.96 -2.10
N LEU A 295 -7.01 -11.26 -0.99
CA LEU A 295 -7.63 -11.40 0.34
C LEU A 295 -8.29 -10.10 0.80
N MET A 296 -7.59 -8.97 0.66
CA MET A 296 -8.13 -7.63 0.94
C MET A 296 -9.37 -7.33 0.08
N THR A 297 -9.31 -7.64 -1.21
CA THR A 297 -10.44 -7.46 -2.13
C THR A 297 -11.62 -8.37 -1.78
N GLY A 298 -11.35 -9.63 -1.40
CA GLY A 298 -12.37 -10.55 -0.91
C GLY A 298 -13.06 -10.05 0.37
N LEU A 299 -12.31 -9.43 1.28
CA LEU A 299 -12.86 -8.80 2.48
C LEU A 299 -13.74 -7.59 2.11
N LEU A 300 -13.31 -6.76 1.16
CA LEU A 300 -14.10 -5.65 0.63
C LEU A 300 -15.42 -6.13 0.01
N PHE A 301 -15.40 -7.18 -0.80
CA PHE A 301 -16.61 -7.81 -1.33
C PHE A 301 -17.49 -8.39 -0.21
N ASN A 302 -16.90 -8.98 0.82
CA ASN A 302 -17.66 -9.51 1.95
C ASN A 302 -18.43 -8.41 2.70
N ILE A 303 -17.83 -7.21 2.82
CA ILE A 303 -18.49 -6.02 3.38
C ILE A 303 -19.59 -5.54 2.42
N ALA A 304 -19.30 -5.47 1.12
CA ALA A 304 -20.26 -5.04 0.10
C ALA A 304 -21.52 -5.90 0.03
N MET A 305 -21.37 -7.23 0.09
CA MET A 305 -22.48 -8.19 0.02
C MET A 305 -23.36 -8.19 1.28
N ARG A 306 -22.82 -7.78 2.41
CA ARG A 306 -23.49 -7.87 3.73
C ARG A 306 -23.74 -6.49 4.33
N ARG A 307 -23.69 -5.45 3.50
CA ARG A 307 -24.19 -4.12 3.84
C ARG A 307 -25.68 -4.27 4.12
N GLU A 308 -26.13 -3.89 5.31
CA GLU A 308 -27.55 -3.88 5.63
C GLU A 308 -28.23 -2.81 4.74
N LEU A 309 -28.77 -3.23 3.59
CA LEU A 309 -29.77 -2.47 2.84
C LEU A 309 -31.00 -2.46 3.73
N THR A 310 -31.45 -1.27 4.13
CA THR A 310 -32.50 -1.01 5.13
C THR A 310 -33.69 -1.97 4.98
N PRO A 311 -34.19 -2.66 6.04
CA PRO A 311 -35.59 -3.04 6.05
C PRO A 311 -36.40 -1.75 6.10
N TYR A 312 -37.39 -1.61 5.21
CA TYR A 312 -38.37 -0.54 5.24
C TYR A 312 -38.77 -0.21 6.69
N ASN A 313 -38.43 1.00 7.16
CA ASN A 313 -38.86 1.50 8.45
C ASN A 313 -40.19 2.21 8.19
N PRO A 314 -41.37 1.60 8.43
CA PRO A 314 -42.60 2.38 8.44
C PRO A 314 -42.39 3.48 9.47
N ALA A 315 -42.65 4.73 9.06
CA ALA A 315 -42.46 5.92 9.87
C ALA A 315 -42.90 5.71 11.34
N PRO A 316 -42.24 6.36 12.31
CA PRO A 316 -42.70 6.31 13.70
C PRO A 316 -44.19 6.64 13.73
N ARG A 317 -45.03 5.68 14.13
CA ARG A 317 -46.44 5.93 14.40
C ARG A 317 -46.47 6.93 15.55
N TYR A 318 -46.68 8.20 15.24
CA TYR A 318 -47.09 9.16 16.25
C TYR A 318 -48.36 8.61 16.91
N PRO A 319 -48.46 8.60 18.25
CA PRO A 319 -49.73 8.36 18.89
C PRO A 319 -50.71 9.43 18.40
N LEU A 320 -51.73 9.01 17.67
CA LEU A 320 -52.87 9.85 17.30
C LEU A 320 -53.49 10.35 18.61
N GLY A 321 -53.27 11.62 18.97
CA GLY A 321 -53.91 12.17 20.16
C GLY A 321 -53.30 13.38 20.84
N GLN A 322 -52.26 14.02 20.30
CA GLN A 322 -51.82 15.32 20.82
C GLN A 322 -51.53 16.29 19.67
N ALA A 323 -52.58 16.97 19.23
CA ALA A 323 -52.49 18.26 18.58
C ALA A 323 -52.75 19.35 19.64
N PRO A 324 -52.06 20.50 19.58
CA PRO A 324 -52.37 21.66 20.41
C PRO A 324 -53.74 22.27 20.07
#